data_AF-A0A935N180-F1
#
_entry.id   AF-A0A935N180-F1
#
_cell.length_a   1.000
_cell.length_b   1.000
_cell.length_c   1.000
_cell.angle_alpha   90.00
_cell.angle_beta   90.00
_cell.angle_gamma   90.00
#
_symmetry.space_group_name_H-M   'P 1'
#
loop_
_entity.id
_entity.type
_entity.pdbx_description
1 polymer ?
#
loop_
_entity_poly.entity_id
_entity_poly.type
_entity_poly.pdbx_seq_one_letter_code
_entity_poly.pdbx_strand_id
1 'polypeptide(L)'
;MLPQDKSDDEFVTKPPATIGDGFWLKKGTFKSAPTGHTTCFTCHSADTGILPAPQTCAACHQLKPPQPAGDFDAKFAATLGIDNKMMFDSWRRRSSAGTFRHEWFSHAELSCATCHNVLKMDTAKPETTKVGIASCATCHATPTSDDGGALNFEIDSRAKTPTFQCVKCHITFGKMAIPTSHTDAIKAAATAK
;
A
#
# COMPACT_ATOMS: atom_id res chain seq x y z
N MET A 1 -15.69 -6.20 -10.50
CA MET A 1 -14.43 -6.17 -11.26
C MET A 1 -13.29 -6.39 -10.29
N LEU A 2 -12.57 -7.51 -10.44
CA LEU A 2 -11.42 -7.84 -9.60
C LEU A 2 -10.19 -7.08 -10.13
N PRO A 3 -9.23 -6.68 -9.28
CA PRO A 3 -7.99 -6.07 -9.75
C PRO A 3 -7.19 -6.93 -10.76
N GLN A 4 -7.51 -8.23 -10.78
CA GLN A 4 -6.86 -9.28 -11.59
C GLN A 4 -7.76 -9.82 -12.71
N ASP A 5 -8.79 -9.06 -13.10
CA ASP A 5 -9.65 -9.43 -14.23
C ASP A 5 -8.89 -9.37 -15.56
N LYS A 6 -9.29 -10.21 -16.53
CA LYS A 6 -8.61 -10.37 -17.84
C LYS A 6 -8.96 -9.28 -18.86
N SER A 7 -9.70 -8.23 -18.49
CA SER A 7 -10.03 -7.15 -19.44
C SER A 7 -8.81 -6.26 -19.71
N ASP A 8 -8.78 -5.65 -20.90
CA ASP A 8 -7.70 -4.78 -21.36
C ASP A 8 -7.68 -3.40 -20.66
N ASP A 9 -8.63 -3.11 -19.77
CA ASP A 9 -8.67 -1.83 -19.07
C ASP A 9 -7.43 -1.64 -18.17
N GLU A 10 -6.76 -0.50 -18.32
CA GLU A 10 -5.59 -0.13 -17.53
C GLU A 10 -5.93 0.01 -16.03
N PHE A 11 -7.17 0.39 -15.69
CA PHE A 11 -7.60 0.71 -14.33
C PHE A 11 -8.70 -0.23 -13.83
N VAL A 12 -8.76 -0.42 -12.50
CA VAL A 12 -9.82 -1.21 -11.84
C VAL A 12 -11.18 -0.52 -11.95
N THR A 13 -11.17 0.81 -12.01
CA THR A 13 -12.31 1.67 -12.38
C THR A 13 -11.73 2.86 -13.14
N LYS A 14 -12.50 3.53 -14.00
CA LYS A 14 -11.98 4.67 -14.75
C LYS A 14 -11.77 5.89 -13.82
N PRO A 15 -10.63 6.61 -13.88
CA PRO A 15 -10.44 7.83 -13.10
C PRO A 15 -11.45 8.93 -13.50
N PRO A 16 -11.95 9.74 -12.55
CA PRO A 16 -12.69 10.97 -12.86
C PRO A 16 -11.80 11.93 -13.67
N ALA A 17 -12.36 12.63 -14.66
CA ALA A 17 -11.57 13.54 -15.50
C ALA A 17 -10.93 14.72 -14.73
N THR A 18 -11.42 15.01 -13.52
CA THR A 18 -11.03 16.17 -12.70
C THR A 18 -9.85 15.92 -11.76
N ILE A 19 -9.28 14.72 -11.75
CA ILE A 19 -8.17 14.36 -10.85
C ILE A 19 -6.78 14.81 -11.35
N GLY A 20 -6.65 15.28 -12.60
CA GLY A 20 -5.37 15.69 -13.18
C GLY A 20 -4.35 14.55 -13.21
N ASP A 21 -3.07 14.84 -12.94
CA ASP A 21 -1.98 13.83 -12.84
C ASP A 21 -2.05 12.97 -11.55
N GLY A 22 -3.16 13.03 -10.82
CA GLY A 22 -3.36 12.19 -9.66
C GLY A 22 -3.37 10.72 -10.06
N PHE A 23 -2.57 9.92 -9.35
CA PHE A 23 -2.51 8.50 -9.58
C PHE A 23 -3.89 7.86 -9.36
N TRP A 24 -4.25 6.89 -10.21
CA TRP A 24 -5.45 6.09 -10.07
C TRP A 24 -5.13 4.60 -10.07
N LEU A 25 -5.92 3.80 -9.35
CA LEU A 25 -5.62 2.37 -9.14
C LEU A 25 -5.63 1.61 -10.47
N LYS A 26 -4.42 1.37 -11.00
CA LYS A 26 -4.19 0.50 -12.15
C LYS A 26 -4.45 -0.96 -11.78
N LYS A 27 -4.83 -1.78 -12.76
CA LYS A 27 -4.80 -3.24 -12.58
C LYS A 27 -3.37 -3.73 -12.31
N GLY A 28 -3.24 -4.89 -11.68
CA GLY A 28 -1.95 -5.45 -11.30
C GLY A 28 -1.28 -4.80 -10.09
N THR A 29 -1.64 -3.58 -9.69
CA THR A 29 -1.06 -2.86 -8.51
C THR A 29 -0.99 -3.71 -7.23
N PHE A 30 -1.92 -4.66 -7.07
CA PHE A 30 -1.79 -5.72 -6.08
C PHE A 30 -1.03 -6.89 -6.70
N LYS A 31 0.15 -7.24 -6.18
CA LYS A 31 0.60 -8.64 -6.27
C LYS A 31 -0.51 -9.49 -5.68
N SER A 32 -1.00 -10.46 -6.44
CA SER A 32 -2.08 -11.33 -6.01
C SER A 32 -1.71 -11.99 -4.70
N ALA A 33 -2.40 -11.61 -3.61
CA ALA A 33 -2.61 -12.56 -2.53
C ALA A 33 -3.15 -13.84 -3.18
N PRO A 34 -2.68 -15.03 -2.78
CA PRO A 34 -3.15 -16.30 -3.32
C PRO A 34 -4.67 -16.28 -3.52
N THR A 35 -5.13 -16.35 -4.77
CA THR A 35 -6.57 -16.21 -5.09
C THR A 35 -7.32 -17.53 -4.90
N GLY A 36 -6.64 -18.57 -4.44
CA GLY A 36 -7.19 -19.88 -4.16
C GLY A 36 -6.24 -20.73 -3.31
N HIS A 37 -6.79 -21.77 -2.69
CA HIS A 37 -6.08 -22.69 -1.81
C HIS A 37 -4.81 -23.28 -2.45
N THR A 38 -4.85 -23.56 -3.75
CA THR A 38 -3.77 -24.20 -4.51
C THR A 38 -2.47 -23.41 -4.50
N THR A 39 -2.53 -22.08 -4.53
CA THR A 39 -1.33 -21.22 -4.53
C THR A 39 -0.71 -21.10 -3.13
N CYS A 40 -1.50 -21.22 -2.06
CA CYS A 40 -0.94 -21.25 -0.70
C CYS A 40 -0.14 -22.53 -0.46
N PHE A 41 -0.67 -23.66 -0.94
CA PHE A 41 -0.11 -25.00 -0.69
C PHE A 41 1.17 -25.31 -1.47
N THR A 42 1.56 -24.48 -2.45
CA THR A 42 2.88 -24.61 -3.08
C THR A 42 4.01 -24.30 -2.11
N CYS A 43 3.75 -23.46 -1.10
CA CYS A 43 4.72 -23.08 -0.07
C CYS A 43 4.34 -23.64 1.30
N HIS A 44 3.05 -23.67 1.66
CA HIS A 44 2.52 -24.14 2.94
C HIS A 44 2.01 -25.58 2.83
N SER A 45 2.92 -26.55 2.71
CA SER A 45 2.62 -27.98 2.66
C SER A 45 3.21 -28.70 3.87
N ALA A 46 2.81 -29.95 4.09
CA ALA A 46 3.46 -30.78 5.10
C ALA A 46 4.95 -31.00 4.78
N ASP A 47 5.31 -31.05 3.49
CA ASP A 47 6.64 -31.41 3.00
C ASP A 47 7.66 -30.26 3.11
N THR A 48 7.19 -29.01 3.04
CA THR A 48 8.05 -27.81 3.15
C THR A 48 8.30 -27.40 4.60
N GLY A 49 7.51 -27.92 5.55
CA GLY A 49 7.58 -27.55 6.96
C GLY A 49 7.13 -26.11 7.28
N ILE A 50 6.60 -25.38 6.30
CA ILE A 50 6.16 -23.98 6.46
C ILE A 50 4.72 -23.96 6.96
N LEU A 51 4.52 -23.49 8.20
CA LEU A 51 3.20 -23.35 8.83
C LEU A 51 2.45 -22.08 8.34
N PRO A 52 1.11 -22.09 8.31
CA PRO A 52 0.23 -23.20 8.67
C PRO A 52 0.18 -24.29 7.60
N ALA A 53 0.39 -25.55 7.99
CA ALA A 53 0.09 -26.70 7.13
C ALA A 53 -1.44 -26.85 6.97
N PRO A 54 -1.94 -27.48 5.88
CA PRO A 54 -3.38 -27.57 5.56
C PRO A 54 -4.16 -28.54 6.45
N GLN A 55 -3.81 -28.66 7.73
CA GLN A 55 -4.38 -29.64 8.66
C GLN A 55 -5.73 -29.20 9.24
N THR A 56 -6.03 -27.90 9.25
CA THR A 56 -7.33 -27.39 9.72
C THR A 56 -7.81 -26.19 8.90
N CYS A 57 -9.11 -26.13 8.60
CA CYS A 57 -9.72 -24.99 7.90
C CYS A 57 -9.52 -23.68 8.67
N ALA A 58 -9.56 -23.74 10.00
CA ALA A 58 -9.44 -22.60 10.91
C ALA A 58 -8.04 -21.97 10.93
N ALA A 59 -7.02 -22.68 10.44
CA ALA A 59 -5.68 -22.11 10.29
C ALA A 59 -5.64 -20.95 9.27
N CYS A 60 -6.51 -21.00 8.25
CA CYS A 60 -6.63 -19.96 7.23
C CYS A 60 -7.95 -19.17 7.33
N HIS A 61 -9.06 -19.85 7.65
CA HIS A 61 -10.38 -19.23 7.83
C HIS A 61 -10.56 -18.71 9.26
N GLN A 62 -9.82 -17.66 9.59
CA GLN A 62 -9.97 -16.97 10.86
C GLN A 62 -11.03 -15.87 10.77
N LEU A 63 -11.69 -15.59 11.91
CA LEU A 63 -12.50 -14.39 12.04
C LEU A 63 -11.61 -13.18 11.77
N LYS A 64 -12.05 -12.34 10.84
CA LYS A 64 -11.31 -11.16 10.46
C LYS A 64 -11.18 -10.24 11.67
N PRO A 65 -9.96 -9.95 12.16
CA PRO A 65 -9.81 -9.04 13.27
C PRO A 65 -10.18 -7.61 12.86
N PRO A 66 -10.48 -6.74 13.85
CA PRO A 66 -10.65 -5.31 13.62
C PRO A 66 -9.50 -4.77 12.79
N GLN A 67 -9.82 -4.13 11.67
CA GLN A 67 -8.80 -3.58 10.80
C GLN A 67 -8.33 -2.25 11.39
N PRO A 68 -7.03 -1.95 11.40
CA PRO A 68 -6.55 -0.66 11.87
C PRO A 68 -7.19 0.44 11.02
N ALA A 69 -7.65 1.51 11.67
CA ALA A 69 -8.14 2.69 10.96
C ALA A 69 -7.03 3.23 10.06
N GLY A 70 -7.33 3.37 8.76
CA GLY A 70 -6.53 4.18 7.85
C GLY A 70 -6.93 5.65 7.96
N ASP A 71 -6.11 6.52 7.41
CA ASP A 71 -6.36 7.95 7.19
C ASP A 71 -7.35 8.21 6.05
N PHE A 72 -8.38 7.37 5.94
CA PHE A 72 -9.32 7.36 4.81
C PHE A 72 -10.43 8.40 4.98
N ASP A 73 -10.49 9.36 4.06
CA ASP A 73 -11.60 10.31 3.95
C ASP A 73 -12.76 9.71 3.14
N ALA A 74 -13.71 9.11 3.86
CA ALA A 74 -14.90 8.53 3.26
C ALA A 74 -15.78 9.54 2.52
N LYS A 75 -15.75 10.82 2.91
CA LYS A 75 -16.53 11.88 2.25
C LYS A 75 -15.90 12.22 0.91
N PHE A 76 -14.57 12.34 0.86
CA PHE A 76 -13.86 12.57 -0.40
C PHE A 76 -14.01 11.39 -1.37
N ALA A 77 -13.90 10.14 -0.89
CA ALA A 77 -14.10 8.96 -1.74
C ALA A 77 -15.49 8.94 -2.40
N ALA A 78 -16.54 9.40 -1.70
CA ALA A 78 -17.88 9.54 -2.27
C ALA A 78 -17.93 10.59 -3.40
N THR A 79 -17.17 11.69 -3.30
CA THR A 79 -17.09 12.72 -4.37
C THR A 79 -16.42 12.23 -5.65
N LEU A 80 -15.59 11.18 -5.55
CA LEU A 80 -14.89 10.59 -6.70
C LEU A 80 -15.74 9.57 -7.47
N GLY A 81 -16.99 9.32 -7.04
CA GLY A 81 -17.89 8.38 -7.71
C GLY A 81 -17.44 6.91 -7.61
N ILE A 82 -16.66 6.56 -6.59
CA ILE A 82 -16.14 5.21 -6.40
C ILE A 82 -17.24 4.33 -5.79
N ASP A 83 -17.76 3.41 -6.59
CA ASP A 83 -18.79 2.44 -6.20
C ASP A 83 -18.23 1.01 -5.97
N ASN A 84 -16.97 0.77 -6.36
CA ASN A 84 -16.32 -0.52 -6.20
C ASN A 84 -15.93 -0.77 -4.73
N LYS A 85 -16.74 -1.59 -4.05
CA LYS A 85 -16.53 -1.99 -2.64
C LYS A 85 -15.12 -2.55 -2.36
N MET A 86 -14.54 -3.32 -3.27
CA MET A 86 -13.22 -3.93 -3.07
C MET A 86 -12.11 -2.87 -3.08
N MET A 87 -12.20 -1.89 -3.97
CA MET A 87 -11.27 -0.76 -4.01
C MET A 87 -11.43 0.11 -2.75
N PHE A 88 -12.67 0.47 -2.42
CA PHE A 88 -13.00 1.26 -1.24
C PHE A 88 -12.48 0.60 0.06
N ASP A 89 -12.75 -0.69 0.24
CA ASP A 89 -12.27 -1.44 1.40
C ASP A 89 -10.73 -1.49 1.42
N SER A 90 -10.07 -1.62 0.26
CA SER A 90 -8.60 -1.70 0.18
C SER A 90 -7.94 -0.38 0.56
N TRP A 91 -8.47 0.74 0.08
CA TRP A 91 -7.99 2.07 0.44
C TRP A 91 -8.27 2.41 1.90
N ARG A 92 -9.49 2.13 2.40
CA ARG A 92 -9.85 2.33 3.80
C ARG A 92 -8.92 1.62 4.77
N ARG A 93 -8.38 0.47 4.38
CA ARG A 93 -7.53 -0.37 5.23
C ARG A 93 -6.03 -0.13 5.04
N ARG A 94 -5.62 0.73 4.08
CA ARG A 94 -4.23 0.84 3.62
C ARG A 94 -3.63 -0.53 3.24
N SER A 95 -4.43 -1.45 2.69
CA SER A 95 -3.90 -2.70 2.14
C SER A 95 -3.28 -2.50 0.74
N SER A 96 -3.34 -1.28 0.22
CA SER A 96 -2.50 -0.76 -0.86
C SER A 96 -2.18 0.70 -0.53
N ALA A 97 -0.93 1.11 -0.70
CA ALA A 97 -0.65 2.51 -0.97
C ALA A 97 -1.28 2.79 -2.32
N GLY A 98 -2.26 3.70 -2.37
CA GLY A 98 -3.10 3.88 -3.54
C GLY A 98 -2.30 4.05 -4.84
N THR A 99 -1.02 4.46 -4.73
CA THR A 99 -0.11 4.72 -5.86
C THR A 99 1.07 3.77 -6.03
N PHE A 100 1.27 2.84 -5.10
CA PHE A 100 2.42 1.94 -5.15
C PHE A 100 2.15 0.76 -6.08
N ARG A 101 2.94 0.64 -7.15
CA ARG A 101 2.89 -0.49 -8.09
C ARG A 101 4.09 -1.39 -7.86
N HIS A 102 3.85 -2.68 -7.59
CA HIS A 102 4.91 -3.68 -7.47
C HIS A 102 5.60 -3.92 -8.83
N GLU A 103 4.88 -3.70 -9.92
CA GLU A 103 5.30 -3.96 -11.30
C GLU A 103 6.04 -2.77 -11.94
N TRP A 104 6.17 -1.65 -11.21
CA TRP A 104 6.97 -0.52 -11.69
C TRP A 104 8.43 -0.95 -11.75
N PHE A 105 9.14 -0.65 -12.84
CA PHE A 105 10.48 -1.20 -13.10
C PHE A 105 11.47 -1.02 -11.93
N SER A 106 11.41 0.10 -11.20
CA SER A 106 12.28 0.36 -10.04
C SER A 106 11.90 -0.44 -8.78
N HIS A 107 10.69 -0.99 -8.70
CA HIS A 107 10.22 -1.83 -7.59
C HIS A 107 10.14 -3.32 -7.96
N ALA A 108 9.99 -3.64 -9.25
CA ALA A 108 9.75 -5.00 -9.74
C ALA A 108 10.90 -5.96 -9.41
N GLU A 109 12.12 -5.44 -9.38
CA GLU A 109 13.34 -6.19 -9.07
C GLU A 109 13.65 -6.27 -7.56
N LEU A 110 12.88 -5.56 -6.72
CA LEU A 110 13.09 -5.57 -5.27
C LEU A 110 12.52 -6.86 -4.65
N SER A 111 13.26 -7.43 -3.70
CA SER A 111 12.78 -8.55 -2.91
C SER A 111 11.61 -8.13 -2.03
N CYS A 112 10.68 -9.05 -1.77
CA CYS A 112 9.59 -8.83 -0.81
C CYS A 112 10.13 -8.38 0.56
N ALA A 113 11.27 -8.95 0.98
CA ALA A 113 11.92 -8.66 2.25
C ALA A 113 12.56 -7.25 2.31
N THR A 114 12.70 -6.56 1.18
CA THR A 114 13.18 -5.17 1.14
C THR A 114 12.18 -4.23 1.81
N CYS A 115 10.87 -4.48 1.66
CA CYS A 115 9.83 -3.60 2.20
C CYS A 115 8.99 -4.26 3.30
N HIS A 116 8.85 -5.58 3.28
CA HIS A 116 8.05 -6.34 4.22
C HIS A 116 8.93 -7.13 5.21
N ASN A 117 8.45 -7.27 6.44
CA ASN A 117 8.98 -8.28 7.35
C ASN A 117 8.33 -9.64 7.06
N VAL A 118 8.79 -10.30 5.99
CA VAL A 118 8.19 -11.55 5.48
C VAL A 118 8.17 -12.68 6.50
N LEU A 119 9.08 -12.68 7.47
CA LEU A 119 9.14 -13.67 8.56
C LEU A 119 8.09 -13.44 9.65
N LYS A 120 7.47 -12.25 9.70
CA LYS A 120 6.45 -11.86 10.68
C LYS A 120 5.10 -11.61 10.04
N MET A 121 4.99 -11.71 8.72
CA MET A 121 3.72 -11.55 8.01
C MET A 121 2.77 -12.68 8.36
N ASP A 122 1.57 -12.29 8.74
CA ASP A 122 0.46 -13.16 9.06
C ASP A 122 -0.79 -12.54 8.42
N THR A 123 -1.37 -13.23 7.45
CA THR A 123 -2.56 -12.74 6.73
C THR A 123 -3.79 -12.60 7.64
N ALA A 124 -3.79 -13.27 8.80
CA ALA A 124 -4.79 -13.08 9.83
C ALA A 124 -4.52 -11.85 10.71
N LYS A 125 -3.33 -11.23 10.63
CA LYS A 125 -2.93 -10.02 11.35
C LYS A 125 -2.59 -8.90 10.37
N PRO A 126 -3.60 -8.13 9.89
CA PRO A 126 -3.45 -7.14 8.83
C PRO A 126 -2.30 -6.16 9.03
N GLU A 127 -2.03 -5.75 10.27
CA GLU A 127 -0.93 -4.88 10.65
C GLU A 127 0.45 -5.41 10.24
N THR A 128 0.65 -6.73 10.27
CA THR A 128 1.92 -7.37 9.89
C THR A 128 2.14 -7.38 8.38
N THR A 129 1.07 -7.26 7.61
CA THR A 129 1.11 -7.25 6.13
C THR A 129 1.33 -5.84 5.56
N LYS A 130 1.17 -4.80 6.38
CA LYS A 130 1.35 -3.41 5.95
C LYS A 130 2.83 -3.05 5.87
N VAL A 131 3.19 -2.29 4.84
CA VAL A 131 4.51 -1.67 4.72
C VAL A 131 4.52 -0.38 5.52
N GLY A 132 5.45 -0.27 6.45
CA GLY A 132 5.70 0.97 7.18
C GLY A 132 6.40 2.00 6.29
N ILE A 133 6.14 3.29 6.52
CA ILE A 133 6.76 4.38 5.74
C ILE A 133 8.30 4.36 5.81
N ALA A 134 8.87 3.80 6.87
CA ALA A 134 10.32 3.61 7.01
C ALA A 134 10.91 2.75 5.87
N SER A 135 10.18 1.75 5.37
CA SER A 135 10.62 0.93 4.22
C SER A 135 10.71 1.75 2.93
N CYS A 136 9.88 2.80 2.79
CA CYS A 136 9.95 3.71 1.66
C CYS A 136 11.09 4.72 1.83
N ALA A 137 11.37 5.12 3.07
CA ALA A 137 12.41 6.11 3.39
C ALA A 137 13.81 5.66 2.97
N THR A 138 14.07 4.36 2.85
CA THR A 138 15.34 3.82 2.32
C THR A 138 15.72 4.41 0.95
N CYS A 139 14.74 4.77 0.12
CA CYS A 139 14.97 5.38 -1.20
C CYS A 139 14.32 6.76 -1.36
N HIS A 140 13.29 7.06 -0.57
CA HIS A 140 12.47 8.26 -0.72
C HIS A 140 12.63 9.28 0.41
N ALA A 141 13.53 9.04 1.36
CA ALA A 141 14.05 10.07 2.24
C ALA A 141 15.49 10.40 1.83
N THR A 142 15.71 11.66 1.50
CA THR A 142 17.00 12.20 1.06
C THR A 142 17.42 13.35 1.98
N PRO A 143 18.64 13.89 1.87
CA PRO A 143 19.04 15.05 2.66
C PRO A 143 18.12 16.26 2.43
N THR A 144 17.73 16.50 1.17
CA THR A 144 16.85 17.61 0.78
C THR A 144 15.79 17.16 -0.21
N SER A 145 14.72 17.95 -0.41
CA SER A 145 13.71 17.66 -1.43
C SER A 145 14.25 17.73 -2.87
N ASP A 146 15.30 18.52 -3.10
CA ASP A 146 15.95 18.64 -4.42
C ASP A 146 16.67 17.36 -4.85
N ASP A 147 17.06 16.51 -3.89
CA ASP A 147 17.68 15.21 -4.13
C ASP A 147 16.66 14.12 -4.56
N GLY A 148 15.39 14.48 -4.75
CA GLY A 148 14.34 13.58 -5.24
C GLY A 148 13.59 12.79 -4.17
N GLY A 149 13.84 13.03 -2.88
CA GLY A 149 13.13 12.39 -1.78
C GLY A 149 11.66 12.79 -1.74
N ALA A 150 10.77 11.82 -1.99
CA ALA A 150 9.33 12.05 -1.98
C ALA A 150 8.79 12.48 -0.60
N LEU A 151 9.39 11.99 0.49
CA LEU A 151 9.00 12.39 1.85
C LEU A 151 9.42 13.83 2.13
N ASN A 152 10.65 14.20 1.76
CA ASN A 152 11.15 15.57 1.89
C ASN A 152 10.29 16.55 1.09
N PHE A 153 9.97 16.18 -0.16
CA PHE A 153 9.11 16.98 -1.03
C PHE A 153 7.73 17.24 -0.41
N GLU A 154 7.09 16.24 0.22
CA GLU A 154 5.80 16.45 0.89
C GLU A 154 5.93 17.49 2.02
N ILE A 155 6.92 17.33 2.90
CA ILE A 155 7.08 18.19 4.07
C ILE A 155 7.38 19.63 3.62
N ASP A 156 8.31 19.82 2.70
CA ASP A 156 8.69 21.15 2.21
C ASP A 156 7.54 21.84 1.47
N SER A 157 6.76 21.08 0.69
CA SER A 157 5.59 21.61 -0.02
C SER A 157 4.49 22.03 0.96
N ARG A 158 4.24 21.25 2.02
CA ARG A 158 3.25 21.59 3.04
C ARG A 158 3.68 22.72 3.97
N ALA A 159 4.98 22.87 4.22
CA ALA A 159 5.52 24.02 4.95
C ALA A 159 5.27 25.34 4.19
N LYS A 160 5.38 25.31 2.85
CA LYS A 160 5.09 26.47 1.99
C LYS A 160 3.60 26.68 1.78
N THR A 161 2.84 25.60 1.62
CA THR A 161 1.40 25.63 1.33
C THR A 161 0.70 24.58 2.21
N PRO A 162 0.12 24.97 3.36
CA PRO A 162 -0.49 24.02 4.31
C PRO A 162 -1.62 23.16 3.73
N THR A 163 -2.24 23.63 2.65
CA THR A 163 -3.30 22.93 1.91
C THR A 163 -2.77 22.00 0.81
N PHE A 164 -1.45 21.93 0.61
CA PHE A 164 -0.82 21.07 -0.38
C PHE A 164 -1.14 19.60 -0.13
N GLN A 165 -1.42 18.88 -1.22
CA GLN A 165 -1.81 17.49 -1.19
C GLN A 165 -0.78 16.66 -1.94
N CYS A 166 0.08 15.94 -1.21
CA CYS A 166 1.00 14.99 -1.83
C CYS A 166 0.22 13.75 -2.25
N VAL A 167 0.21 13.47 -3.55
CA VAL A 167 -0.42 12.26 -4.12
C VAL A 167 0.61 11.22 -4.56
N LYS A 168 1.89 11.38 -4.20
CA LYS A 168 2.96 10.46 -4.65
C LYS A 168 2.80 9.04 -4.12
N CYS A 169 2.28 8.88 -2.89
CA CYS A 169 2.08 7.57 -2.23
C CYS A 169 0.58 7.23 -2.04
N HIS A 170 -0.28 8.24 -2.15
CA HIS A 170 -1.55 8.27 -1.45
C HIS A 170 -2.60 9.04 -2.27
N ILE A 171 -3.49 8.33 -2.98
CA ILE A 171 -4.52 8.90 -3.88
C ILE A 171 -5.44 9.90 -3.15
N THR A 172 -5.78 9.65 -1.88
CA THR A 172 -6.83 10.42 -1.17
C THR A 172 -6.33 11.27 0.01
N PHE A 173 -5.02 11.37 0.29
CA PHE A 173 -4.57 11.62 1.66
C PHE A 173 -3.85 12.97 1.94
N GLY A 174 -3.99 13.93 1.04
CA GLY A 174 -3.33 15.24 1.21
C GLY A 174 -4.03 16.24 2.14
N LYS A 175 -5.30 16.03 2.50
CA LYS A 175 -6.10 17.00 3.29
C LYS A 175 -5.91 16.87 4.80
N MET A 176 -5.46 15.70 5.25
CA MET A 176 -5.21 15.42 6.66
C MET A 176 -3.82 15.94 7.05
N ALA A 177 -3.60 16.15 8.36
CA ALA A 177 -2.28 16.46 8.88
C ALA A 177 -1.26 15.38 8.50
N ILE A 178 -0.01 15.78 8.27
CA ILE A 178 1.09 14.85 8.00
C ILE A 178 1.23 13.91 9.20
N PRO A 179 1.20 12.58 9.00
CA PRO A 179 1.44 11.64 10.09
C PRO A 179 2.87 11.79 10.63
N THR A 180 3.05 11.71 11.96
CA THR A 180 4.38 11.79 12.61
C THR A 180 5.37 10.77 12.05
N SER A 181 4.88 9.61 11.60
CA SER A 181 5.69 8.59 10.95
C SER A 181 6.46 9.08 9.72
N HIS A 182 5.98 10.10 9.00
CA HIS A 182 6.70 10.68 7.87
C HIS A 182 7.89 11.51 8.34
N THR A 183 7.69 12.38 9.33
CA THR A 183 8.77 13.18 9.92
C THR A 183 9.81 12.30 10.61
N ASP A 184 9.38 11.23 11.27
CA ASP A 184 10.29 10.31 11.97
C ASP A 184 11.12 9.48 11.00
N ALA A 185 10.55 9.07 9.86
CA ALA A 185 11.27 8.33 8.84
C ALA A 185 12.39 9.16 8.18
N ILE A 186 12.17 10.46 7.94
CA ILE A 186 13.23 11.34 7.43
C ILE A 186 14.34 11.51 8.47
N LYS A 187 13.99 11.74 9.74
CA LYS A 187 14.98 11.86 10.83
C LYS A 187 15.82 10.59 10.94
N ALA A 188 15.18 9.41 10.93
CA ALA A 188 15.86 8.13 10.99
C ALA A 188 16.81 7.92 9.80
N ALA A 189 16.38 8.27 8.58
CA ALA A 189 17.20 8.18 7.38
C ALA A 189 18.41 9.13 7.43
N ALA A 190 18.27 10.31 8.03
CA ALA A 190 19.36 11.26 8.21
C ALA A 190 20.42 10.76 9.21
N THR A 191 20.04 9.94 10.19
CA THR A 191 20.95 9.36 11.20
C THR A 191 21.57 8.02 10.79
N ALA A 192 21.06 7.38 9.74
CA ALA A 192 21.53 6.08 9.25
C ALA A 192 22.66 6.18 8.21
N LYS A 193 23.11 7.41 7.89
CA LYS A 193 24.28 7.72 7.07
C LYS A 193 25.45 8.11 7.95
#